data_AF-A0A0D0SAB1-F1
#
_entry.id   AF-A0A0D0SAB1-F1
#
_cell.length_a   1.000
_cell.length_b   1.000
_cell.length_c   1.000
_cell.angle_alpha   90.00
_cell.angle_beta   90.00
_cell.angle_gamma   90.00
#
_symmetry.space_group_name_H-M   'P 1'
#
loop_
_entity.id
_entity.type
_entity.pdbx_description
1 polymer ?
#
loop_
_entity_poly.entity_id
_entity_poly.type
_entity_poly.pdbx_seq_one_letter_code
_entity_poly.pdbx_strand_id
1 'polypeptide(L)'
;MRYEVDLHKAELGGLLHDCARQFEYEEIYRKCLHYGIEITREEADNKVLLHAKFGSFLANKNYGIDDEEILTAIQFHTTGRPAMSDLEKIVYLADYIEPGRDRAPNLKQIRKMAFIDLDEAIYMTMRDTLDYLKHVDDKSETLKAYEYYKKLHDEKMSK
;
A
#
# COMPACT_ATOMS: atom_id res chain seq x y z
N MET A 1 16.64 2.10 11.75
CA MET A 1 15.89 1.64 10.56
C MET A 1 16.85 0.99 9.57
N ARG A 2 16.43 -0.01 8.78
CA ARG A 2 17.32 -0.76 7.87
C ARG A 2 17.62 -0.04 6.54
N TYR A 3 16.73 0.84 6.09
CA TYR A 3 16.73 1.44 4.74
C TYR A 3 16.80 2.97 4.76
N GLU A 4 17.41 3.57 5.79
CA GLU A 4 17.69 5.02 5.87
C GLU A 4 16.47 5.97 5.68
N VAL A 5 15.25 5.45 5.78
CA VAL A 5 14.03 6.26 5.83
C VAL A 5 13.93 6.98 7.18
N ASP A 6 13.34 8.18 7.17
CA ASP A 6 13.09 8.95 8.38
C ASP A 6 12.13 8.19 9.31
N LEU A 7 12.54 8.00 10.57
CA LEU A 7 11.78 7.23 11.57
C LEU A 7 10.41 7.85 11.85
N HIS A 8 10.34 9.17 11.93
CA HIS A 8 9.11 9.89 12.25
C HIS A 8 8.13 9.82 11.08
N LYS A 9 8.61 9.93 9.84
CA LYS A 9 7.76 9.72 8.65
C LYS A 9 7.15 8.32 8.60
N ALA A 10 7.95 7.28 8.87
CA ALA A 10 7.46 5.92 8.88
C ALA A 10 6.52 5.62 10.04
N GLU A 11 6.77 6.20 11.22
CA GLU A 11 5.86 6.11 12.36
C GLU A 11 4.49 6.72 12.02
N LEU A 12 4.47 7.93 11.46
CA LEU A 12 3.24 8.60 11.08
C LEU A 12 2.50 7.87 9.96
N GLY A 13 3.20 7.45 8.90
CA GLY A 13 2.62 6.66 7.81
C GLY A 13 2.03 5.35 8.32
N GLY A 14 2.77 4.62 9.16
CA GLY A 14 2.31 3.37 9.77
C GLY A 14 1.14 3.58 10.74
N LEU A 15 1.10 4.67 11.50
CA LEU A 15 0.00 4.94 12.43
C LEU A 15 -1.28 5.37 11.71
N LEU A 16 -1.15 6.11 10.61
CA LEU A 16 -2.28 6.75 9.93
C LEU A 16 -2.78 6.00 8.68
N HIS A 17 -2.08 4.96 8.19
CA HIS A 17 -2.47 4.26 6.96
C HIS A 17 -3.95 3.83 6.94
N ASP A 18 -4.43 3.34 8.08
CA ASP A 18 -5.79 2.82 8.28
C ASP A 18 -6.76 3.83 8.93
N CYS A 19 -6.41 5.12 9.02
CA CYS A 19 -7.19 6.10 9.79
C CYS A 19 -8.64 6.29 9.30
N ALA A 20 -8.91 5.94 8.04
CA ALA A 20 -10.24 5.96 7.44
C ALA A 20 -10.98 4.61 7.48
N ARG A 21 -10.36 3.52 7.95
CA ARG A 21 -10.93 2.16 7.87
C ARG A 21 -12.19 1.96 8.73
N GLN A 22 -12.39 2.83 9.72
CA GLN A 22 -13.56 2.85 10.59
C GLN A 22 -14.83 3.44 9.94
N PHE A 23 -14.69 4.14 8.80
CA PHE A 23 -15.84 4.71 8.12
C PHE A 23 -16.51 3.69 7.20
N GLU A 24 -17.83 3.75 7.13
CA GLU A 24 -18.59 2.96 6.17
C GLU A 24 -18.32 3.44 4.74
N TYR A 25 -18.30 2.52 3.78
CA TYR A 25 -18.02 2.84 2.37
C TYR A 25 -18.89 3.98 1.83
N GLU A 26 -20.20 3.96 2.10
CA GLU A 26 -21.14 5.00 1.62
C GLU A 26 -20.86 6.38 2.23
N GLU A 27 -20.24 6.42 3.41
CA GLU A 27 -19.78 7.66 4.02
C GLU A 27 -18.50 8.16 3.32
N ILE A 28 -17.52 7.29 3.13
CA ILE A 28 -16.28 7.62 2.41
C ILE A 28 -16.61 8.11 1.00
N TYR A 29 -17.43 7.37 0.26
CA TYR A 29 -17.80 7.69 -1.11
C TYR A 29 -18.46 9.08 -1.23
N ARG A 30 -19.45 9.38 -0.39
CA ARG A 30 -20.10 10.70 -0.37
C ARG A 30 -19.13 11.82 -0.01
N LYS A 31 -18.22 11.59 0.93
CA LYS A 31 -17.20 12.58 1.31
C LYS A 31 -16.21 12.81 0.18
N CYS A 32 -15.77 11.76 -0.51
CA CYS A 32 -14.91 11.89 -1.68
C CYS A 32 -15.57 12.76 -2.76
N LEU A 33 -16.84 12.51 -3.10
CA LEU A 33 -17.58 13.37 -4.04
C LEU A 33 -17.71 14.81 -3.55
N HIS A 34 -18.00 15.02 -2.26
CA HIS A 34 -18.15 16.35 -1.68
C HIS A 34 -16.85 17.17 -1.72
N TYR A 35 -15.71 16.53 -1.44
CA TYR A 35 -14.40 17.18 -1.42
C TYR A 35 -13.69 17.17 -2.79
N GLY A 36 -14.31 16.61 -3.83
CA GLY A 36 -13.72 16.54 -5.17
C GLY A 36 -12.55 15.55 -5.29
N ILE A 37 -12.51 14.52 -4.44
CA ILE A 37 -11.53 13.45 -4.51
C ILE A 37 -11.94 12.49 -5.62
N GLU A 38 -11.06 12.31 -6.61
CA GLU A 38 -11.30 11.42 -7.73
C GLU A 38 -11.40 9.95 -7.29
N ILE A 39 -12.46 9.27 -7.73
CA ILE A 39 -12.70 7.85 -7.47
C ILE A 39 -12.55 7.09 -8.78
N THR A 40 -11.63 6.13 -8.82
CA THR A 40 -11.45 5.27 -9.99
C THR A 40 -12.58 4.23 -10.04
N ARG A 41 -12.75 3.60 -11.21
CA ARG A 41 -13.72 2.51 -11.34
C ARG A 41 -13.39 1.34 -10.40
N GLU A 42 -12.11 0.99 -10.29
CA GLU A 42 -11.63 -0.07 -9.39
C GLU A 42 -12.01 0.23 -7.93
N GLU A 43 -11.82 1.47 -7.48
CA GLU A 43 -12.16 1.89 -6.13
C GLU A 43 -13.68 1.87 -5.87
N ALA A 44 -14.48 2.24 -6.87
CA ALA A 44 -15.93 2.14 -6.78
C ALA A 44 -16.43 0.69 -6.71
N ASP A 45 -15.79 -0.22 -7.45
CA ASP A 45 -16.15 -1.64 -7.50
C ASP A 45 -15.60 -2.40 -6.27
N ASN A 46 -14.44 -2.01 -5.74
CA ASN A 46 -13.83 -2.57 -4.54
C ASN A 46 -13.85 -1.58 -3.37
N LYS A 47 -14.95 -1.63 -2.62
CA LYS A 47 -15.27 -0.75 -1.50
C LYS A 47 -14.14 -0.58 -0.48
N VAL A 48 -13.31 -1.61 -0.30
CA VAL A 48 -12.23 -1.57 0.69
C VAL A 48 -11.14 -0.59 0.25
N LEU A 49 -10.86 -0.40 -1.04
CA LEU A 49 -9.71 0.41 -1.48
C LEU A 49 -9.83 1.90 -1.14
N LEU A 50 -11.05 2.41 -1.05
CA LEU A 50 -11.33 3.83 -0.84
C LEU A 50 -10.83 4.37 0.51
N HIS A 51 -10.64 3.52 1.52
CA HIS A 51 -10.12 3.99 2.81
C HIS A 51 -8.68 4.51 2.69
N ALA A 52 -7.84 3.96 1.81
CA ALA A 52 -6.46 4.41 1.68
C ALA A 52 -6.40 5.82 1.09
N LYS A 53 -7.11 6.05 -0.03
CA LYS A 53 -7.19 7.37 -0.67
C LYS A 53 -7.86 8.40 0.23
N PHE A 54 -8.99 8.06 0.85
CA PHE A 54 -9.67 8.98 1.76
C PHE A 54 -8.89 9.19 3.06
N GLY A 55 -8.17 8.17 3.53
CA GLY A 55 -7.27 8.23 4.68
C GLY A 55 -6.14 9.22 4.47
N SER A 56 -5.55 9.25 3.27
CA SER A 56 -4.55 10.26 2.90
C SER A 56 -5.12 11.68 2.98
N PHE A 57 -6.33 11.90 2.44
CA PHE A 57 -7.03 13.17 2.58
C PHE A 57 -7.30 13.55 4.05
N LEU A 58 -7.75 12.60 4.88
CA LEU A 58 -7.98 12.84 6.31
C LEU A 58 -6.68 13.13 7.07
N ALA A 59 -5.58 12.45 6.75
CA ALA A 59 -4.25 12.70 7.30
C ALA A 59 -3.87 14.17 7.12
N ASN A 60 -4.02 14.70 5.92
CA ASN A 60 -3.80 16.12 5.67
C ASN A 60 -4.81 17.00 6.43
N LYS A 61 -6.11 16.74 6.25
CA LYS A 61 -7.16 17.66 6.68
C LYS A 61 -7.33 17.74 8.21
N ASN A 62 -7.24 16.61 8.90
CA ASN A 62 -7.56 16.50 10.33
C ASN A 62 -6.32 16.41 11.22
N TYR A 63 -5.23 15.83 10.71
CA TYR A 63 -4.01 15.61 11.49
C TYR A 63 -2.87 16.56 11.11
N GLY A 64 -3.07 17.42 10.09
CA GLY A 64 -2.10 18.46 9.71
C GLY A 64 -0.85 17.91 9.01
N ILE A 65 -0.97 16.75 8.34
CA ILE A 65 0.13 16.16 7.61
C ILE A 65 0.25 16.80 6.22
N ASP A 66 1.28 17.61 6.01
CA ASP A 66 1.57 18.25 4.71
C ASP A 66 2.71 17.54 3.94
N ASP A 67 3.36 16.54 4.53
CA ASP A 67 4.46 15.80 3.90
C ASP A 67 3.94 14.81 2.86
N GLU A 68 4.22 15.07 1.59
CA GLU A 68 3.73 14.28 0.45
C GLU A 68 4.21 12.81 0.50
N GLU A 69 5.40 12.53 1.05
CA GLU A 69 5.85 11.13 1.16
C GLU A 69 4.97 10.35 2.14
N ILE A 70 4.56 10.98 3.25
CA ILE A 70 3.65 10.35 4.22
C ILE A 70 2.26 10.16 3.59
N LEU A 71 1.74 11.19 2.93
CA LEU A 71 0.42 11.15 2.30
C LEU A 71 0.32 10.10 1.19
N THR A 72 1.37 9.95 0.38
CA THR A 72 1.42 8.93 -0.68
C THR A 72 1.62 7.53 -0.10
N ALA A 73 2.41 7.37 0.96
CA ALA A 73 2.52 6.11 1.70
C ALA A 73 1.17 5.64 2.25
N ILE A 74 0.35 6.55 2.79
CA ILE A 74 -1.02 6.25 3.22
C ILE A 74 -1.91 5.92 2.02
N GLN A 75 -1.86 6.71 0.94
CA GLN A 75 -2.75 6.53 -0.22
C GLN A 75 -2.54 5.18 -0.91
N PHE A 76 -1.30 4.72 -1.04
CA PHE A 76 -0.95 3.54 -1.83
C PHE A 76 -0.68 2.29 -0.98
N HIS A 77 -0.93 2.29 0.32
CA HIS A 77 -0.61 1.14 1.18
C HIS A 77 -1.40 -0.13 0.86
N THR A 78 -2.56 -0.03 0.18
CA THR A 78 -3.40 -1.20 -0.16
C THR A 78 -3.06 -1.81 -1.52
N THR A 79 -2.98 -0.97 -2.56
CA THR A 79 -2.76 -1.42 -3.94
C THR A 79 -1.28 -1.44 -4.31
N GLY A 80 -0.47 -0.62 -3.65
CA GLY A 80 0.83 -0.20 -4.16
C GLY A 80 0.69 0.60 -5.46
N ARG A 81 1.85 0.95 -6.03
CA ARG A 81 1.97 1.54 -7.37
C ARG A 81 3.35 1.20 -7.98
N PRO A 82 3.56 1.38 -9.29
CA PRO A 82 4.90 1.30 -9.87
C PRO A 82 5.87 2.29 -9.22
N ALA A 83 7.12 1.88 -9.03
CA ALA A 83 8.20 2.72 -8.52
C ALA A 83 7.88 3.47 -7.20
N MET A 84 7.39 2.74 -6.19
CA MET A 84 7.18 3.31 -4.86
C MET A 84 8.51 3.81 -4.27
N SER A 85 8.43 4.89 -3.50
CA SER A 85 9.48 5.30 -2.57
C SER A 85 9.70 4.23 -1.50
N ASP A 86 10.84 4.28 -0.82
CA ASP A 86 11.11 3.33 0.25
C ASP A 86 10.14 3.49 1.43
N LEU A 87 9.62 4.70 1.70
CA LEU A 87 8.58 4.91 2.71
C LEU A 87 7.27 4.22 2.32
N GLU A 88 6.81 4.37 1.08
CA GLU A 88 5.63 3.69 0.57
C GLU A 88 5.78 2.16 0.65
N LYS A 89 6.95 1.61 0.24
CA LYS A 89 7.24 0.18 0.36
C LYS A 89 7.22 -0.29 1.82
N ILE A 90 7.79 0.50 2.74
CA ILE A 90 7.84 0.17 4.16
C ILE A 90 6.43 0.13 4.74
N VAL A 91 5.58 1.13 4.48
CA VAL A 91 4.20 1.17 5.00
C VAL A 91 3.36 0.03 4.41
N TYR A 92 3.47 -0.20 3.10
CA TYR A 92 2.81 -1.32 2.41
C TYR A 92 3.21 -2.68 3.02
N LEU A 93 4.52 -2.92 3.17
CA LEU A 93 5.01 -4.19 3.75
C LEU A 93 4.61 -4.32 5.21
N ALA A 94 4.69 -3.23 5.99
CA ALA A 94 4.38 -3.25 7.41
C ALA A 94 2.95 -3.75 7.67
N ASP A 95 1.94 -3.28 6.94
CA ASP A 95 0.55 -3.78 7.08
C ASP A 95 0.45 -5.29 6.80
N TYR A 96 1.19 -5.78 5.79
CA TYR A 96 1.18 -7.19 5.42
C TYR A 96 1.94 -8.09 6.41
N ILE A 97 3.06 -7.62 6.97
CA ILE A 97 3.99 -8.44 7.76
C ILE A 97 3.94 -8.20 9.27
N GLU A 98 3.11 -7.28 9.76
CA GLU A 98 3.05 -6.93 11.18
C GLU A 98 2.85 -8.17 12.08
N PRO A 99 3.37 -8.17 13.32
CA PRO A 99 3.45 -9.38 14.16
C PRO A 99 2.12 -10.11 14.38
N GLY A 100 0.99 -9.39 14.34
CA GLY A 100 -0.36 -9.94 14.46
C GLY A 100 -0.84 -10.74 13.24
N ARG A 101 -0.19 -10.62 12.08
CA ARG A 101 -0.51 -11.41 10.88
C ARG A 101 0.10 -12.81 10.97
N ASP A 102 -0.71 -13.84 10.67
CA ASP A 102 -0.28 -15.25 10.74
C ASP A 102 -0.84 -16.17 9.63
N ARG A 103 -1.74 -15.67 8.79
CA ARG A 103 -2.48 -16.51 7.80
C ARG A 103 -1.81 -16.65 6.45
N ALA A 104 -0.92 -15.73 6.06
CA ALA A 104 -0.29 -15.74 4.76
C ALA A 104 0.78 -16.85 4.66
N PRO A 105 0.80 -17.67 3.58
CA PRO A 105 1.64 -18.86 3.50
C PRO A 105 3.14 -18.52 3.50
N ASN A 106 3.58 -17.49 2.78
CA ASN A 106 5.00 -17.14 2.66
C ASN A 106 5.46 -16.07 3.66
N LEU A 107 4.66 -15.79 4.69
CA LEU A 107 4.89 -14.66 5.61
C LEU A 107 6.27 -14.67 6.29
N LYS A 108 6.76 -15.86 6.68
CA LYS A 108 8.09 -16.00 7.29
C LYS A 108 9.20 -15.62 6.32
N GLN A 109 9.05 -15.94 5.04
CA GLN A 109 10.04 -15.62 4.01
C GLN A 109 9.98 -14.14 3.67
N ILE A 110 8.79 -13.58 3.51
CA ILE A 110 8.58 -12.15 3.23
C ILE A 110 9.14 -11.30 4.39
N ARG A 111 8.88 -11.67 5.65
CA ARG A 111 9.45 -10.99 6.82
C ARG A 111 10.97 -10.94 6.80
N LYS A 112 11.65 -12.01 6.35
CA LYS A 112 13.11 -12.00 6.20
C LYS A 112 13.54 -11.12 5.03
N MET A 113 12.86 -11.26 3.89
CA MET A 113 13.18 -10.52 2.68
C MET A 113 13.04 -9.01 2.88
N ALA A 114 12.04 -8.57 3.66
CA ALA A 114 11.81 -7.18 4.00
C ALA A 114 12.97 -6.49 4.75
N PHE A 115 14.00 -7.23 5.22
CA PHE A 115 15.24 -6.66 5.78
C PHE A 115 16.47 -6.89 4.90
N ILE A 116 16.31 -7.58 3.77
CA ILE A 116 17.35 -7.87 2.79
C ILE A 116 17.18 -6.95 1.58
N ASP A 117 15.99 -6.97 0.96
CA ASP A 117 15.67 -6.28 -0.29
C ASP A 117 14.17 -5.92 -0.31
N LEU A 118 13.85 -4.61 -0.27
CA LEU A 118 12.47 -4.13 -0.26
C LEU A 118 11.73 -4.48 -1.54
N ASP A 119 12.38 -4.34 -2.71
CA ASP A 119 11.72 -4.59 -3.99
C ASP A 119 11.35 -6.06 -4.12
N GLU A 120 12.23 -6.96 -3.68
CA GLU A 120 11.96 -8.40 -3.68
C GLU A 120 10.83 -8.75 -2.69
N ALA A 121 10.83 -8.14 -1.51
CA ALA A 121 9.75 -8.34 -0.53
C ALA A 121 8.39 -7.85 -1.06
N ILE A 122 8.36 -6.72 -1.77
CA ILE A 122 7.17 -6.20 -2.43
C ILE A 122 6.71 -7.14 -3.52
N TYR A 123 7.61 -7.59 -4.41
CA TYR A 123 7.28 -8.55 -5.46
C TYR A 123 6.62 -9.81 -4.88
N MET A 124 7.24 -10.41 -3.86
CA MET A 124 6.72 -11.60 -3.19
C MET A 124 5.33 -11.36 -2.57
N THR A 125 5.15 -10.21 -1.91
CA THR A 125 3.89 -9.84 -1.27
C THR A 125 2.78 -9.64 -2.29
N MET A 126 3.06 -8.91 -3.38
CA MET A 126 2.09 -8.67 -4.45
C MET A 126 1.72 -9.96 -5.18
N ARG A 127 2.68 -10.86 -5.41
CA ARG A 127 2.41 -12.19 -5.97
C ARG A 127 1.41 -12.96 -5.08
N ASP A 128 1.68 -13.05 -3.78
CA ASP A 128 0.81 -13.74 -2.83
C ASP A 128 -0.59 -13.09 -2.76
N THR A 129 -0.67 -11.76 -2.85
CA THR A 129 -1.95 -11.03 -2.91
C THR A 129 -2.74 -11.35 -4.18
N LEU A 130 -2.10 -11.37 -5.35
CA LEU A 130 -2.75 -11.71 -6.62
C LEU A 130 -3.23 -13.17 -6.65
N ASP A 131 -2.42 -14.09 -6.14
CA ASP A 131 -2.77 -15.51 -6.01
C ASP A 131 -4.02 -15.68 -5.12
N TYR A 132 -4.12 -14.91 -4.03
CA TYR A 132 -5.27 -14.91 -3.14
C TYR A 132 -6.54 -14.33 -3.80
N LEU A 133 -6.41 -13.20 -4.51
CA LEU A 133 -7.54 -12.52 -5.16
C LEU A 133 -8.09 -13.32 -6.34
N LYS A 134 -7.27 -14.19 -6.97
CA LYS A 134 -7.55 -15.02 -8.15
C LYS A 134 -7.85 -14.25 -9.43
N HIS A 135 -8.59 -13.15 -9.36
CA HIS A 135 -8.93 -12.28 -10.47
C HIS A 135 -8.81 -10.82 -10.01
N VAL A 136 -8.09 -10.04 -10.81
CA VAL A 136 -7.90 -8.61 -10.63
C VAL A 136 -8.08 -7.98 -12.01
N ASP A 137 -8.65 -6.77 -12.08
CA ASP A 137 -8.81 -6.06 -13.35
C ASP A 137 -7.44 -5.79 -13.98
N ASP A 138 -7.30 -6.04 -15.28
CA ASP A 138 -6.07 -5.82 -16.05
C ASP A 138 -5.55 -4.38 -15.97
N LYS A 139 -6.42 -3.42 -15.63
CA LYS A 139 -6.09 -2.00 -15.49
C LYS A 139 -5.89 -1.55 -14.05
N SER A 140 -5.99 -2.47 -13.09
CA SER A 140 -5.81 -2.16 -11.67
C SER A 140 -4.43 -1.59 -11.36
N GLU A 141 -4.35 -0.75 -10.33
CA GLU A 141 -3.06 -0.26 -9.85
C GLU A 141 -2.20 -1.39 -9.26
N THR A 142 -2.85 -2.37 -8.61
CA THR A 142 -2.18 -3.54 -8.04
C THR A 142 -1.44 -4.35 -9.10
N LEU A 143 -2.08 -4.62 -10.25
CA LEU A 143 -1.44 -5.39 -11.32
C LEU A 143 -0.27 -4.62 -11.95
N LYS A 144 -0.44 -3.32 -12.21
CA LYS A 144 0.65 -2.47 -12.73
C LYS A 144 1.84 -2.45 -11.78
N ALA A 145 1.59 -2.33 -10.48
CA ALA A 145 2.64 -2.38 -9.47
C ALA A 145 3.34 -3.74 -9.49
N TYR A 146 2.58 -4.83 -9.48
CA TYR A 146 3.13 -6.18 -9.56
C TYR A 146 4.02 -6.39 -10.80
N GLU A 147 3.56 -6.00 -11.99
CA GLU A 147 4.33 -6.12 -13.23
C GLU A 147 5.66 -5.36 -13.16
N TYR A 148 5.63 -4.16 -12.56
CA TYR A 148 6.84 -3.37 -12.34
C TYR A 148 7.84 -4.11 -11.44
N TYR A 149 7.42 -4.62 -10.28
CA TYR A 149 8.33 -5.33 -9.36
C TYR A 149 8.74 -6.71 -9.87
N LYS A 150 7.87 -7.39 -10.61
CA LYS A 150 8.21 -8.64 -11.31
C LYS A 150 9.32 -8.40 -12.33
N LYS A 151 9.26 -7.32 -13.10
CA LYS A 151 10.34 -6.98 -14.04
C LYS A 151 11.67 -6.76 -13.31
N LEU A 152 11.67 -6.04 -12.18
CA LEU A 152 12.88 -5.87 -11.36
C LEU A 152 13.43 -7.20 -10.83
N HIS A 153 12.54 -8.10 -10.40
CA HIS A 153 12.90 -9.45 -10.00
C HIS A 153 13.56 -10.24 -11.15
N ASP A 154 12.91 -10.28 -12.32
CA ASP A 154 13.39 -11.01 -13.50
C ASP A 154 14.77 -10.49 -13.97
N GLU A 155 14.98 -9.16 -13.91
CA GLU A 155 16.27 -8.52 -14.22
C GLU A 155 17.37 -8.88 -13.22
N LYS A 156 17.03 -9.08 -11.93
CA LYS A 156 17.98 -9.54 -10.91
C LYS A 156 18.34 -11.01 -11.10
N MET A 157 17.38 -11.86 -11.49
CA MET A 157 17.60 -13.30 -11.70
C MET A 157 18.36 -13.61 -12.99
N SER A 158 18.37 -12.68 -13.95
CA SER A 158 19.08 -12.83 -15.23
C SER A 158 20.56 -12.41 -15.16
N LYS A 159 21.06 -11.98 -13.99
CA LYS A 159 22.45 -11.57 -13.74
C LYS A 159 23.18 -12.64 -12.93
#